data_AF-A0A7L2Z7J9-F1
#
_entry.id   AF-A0A7L2Z7J9-F1
#
_cell.length_a   1.000
_cell.length_b   1.000
_cell.length_c   1.000
_cell.angle_alpha   90.00
_cell.angle_beta   90.00
_cell.angle_gamma   90.00
#
_symmetry.space_group_name_H-M   'P 1'
#
loop_
_entity.id
_entity.type
_entity.pdbx_description
1 polymer ?
#
loop_
_entity_poly.entity_id
_entity_poly.type
_entity_poly.pdbx_seq_one_letter_code
_entity_poly.pdbx_strand_id
1 'polypeptide(L)'
;SQVKDETVLQKLDISIPLADINSYLKLTEAAGQICISQWTGPHKLGCLFNHGDHIVAVNDLQPQDVEEAYFFISRSTRKEVSRTELRV
;
A
#
# COMPACT_ATOMS: atom_id res chain seq x y z
N SER A 1 -4.03 27.03 20.87
CA SER A 1 -4.28 25.58 20.85
C SER A 1 -3.75 25.01 19.55
N GLN A 2 -2.50 24.52 19.54
CA GLN A 2 -2.00 23.72 18.42
C GLN A 2 -2.56 22.32 18.63
N VAL A 3 -3.67 22.01 17.95
CA VAL A 3 -4.08 20.62 17.75
C VAL A 3 -3.03 20.08 16.79
N LYS A 4 -1.98 19.48 17.34
CA LYS A 4 -1.18 18.54 16.58
C LYS A 4 -2.09 17.34 16.35
N ASP A 5 -2.75 17.32 15.21
CA ASP A 5 -3.31 16.10 14.63
C ASP A 5 -2.11 15.20 14.28
N GLU A 6 -1.49 14.65 15.33
CA GLU A 6 -0.65 13.47 15.24
C GLU A 6 -1.63 12.33 15.02
N THR A 7 -2.13 12.21 13.78
CA THR A 7 -2.74 10.97 13.30
C THR A 7 -1.71 9.88 13.57
N VAL A 8 -1.96 9.08 14.61
CA VAL A 8 -1.07 8.01 15.03
C VAL A 8 -1.00 7.04 13.85
N LEU A 9 0.10 7.11 13.10
CA LEU A 9 0.37 6.25 11.95
C LEU A 9 0.35 4.79 12.43
N GLN A 10 -0.73 4.08 12.14
CA GLN A 10 -0.78 2.64 12.39
C GLN A 10 -0.04 1.94 11.25
N LYS A 11 1.23 1.60 11.49
CA LYS A 11 2.00 0.74 10.61
C LYS A 11 1.40 -0.67 10.67
N LEU A 12 0.60 -1.02 9.66
CA LEU A 12 0.03 -2.35 9.52
C LEU A 12 0.93 -3.20 8.62
N ASP A 13 1.35 -4.36 9.14
CA ASP A 13 2.09 -5.35 8.36
C ASP A 13 1.07 -6.32 7.75
N ILE A 14 0.75 -6.12 6.47
CA ILE A 14 -0.27 -6.89 5.76
C ILE A 14 0.43 -7.82 4.77
N SER A 15 0.06 -9.10 4.82
CA SER A 15 0.59 -10.16 3.98
C SER A 15 -0.49 -10.57 2.96
N ILE A 16 -0.28 -10.28 1.67
CA ILE A 16 -1.25 -10.52 0.60
C ILE A 16 -0.60 -11.32 -0.54
N PRO A 17 -1.27 -12.33 -1.12
CA PRO A 17 -0.78 -13.02 -2.31
C PRO A 17 -0.48 -12.05 -3.46
N LEU A 18 0.68 -12.19 -4.10
CA LEU A 18 1.10 -11.32 -5.19
C LEU A 18 0.08 -11.26 -6.35
N ALA A 19 -0.58 -12.38 -6.65
CA ALA A 19 -1.62 -12.45 -7.66
C ALA A 19 -2.83 -11.56 -7.32
N ASP A 20 -3.20 -11.49 -6.05
CA ASP A 20 -4.29 -10.65 -5.58
C ASP A 20 -3.89 -9.16 -5.63
N ILE A 21 -2.65 -8.83 -5.25
CA ILE A 21 -2.12 -7.46 -5.39
C ILE A 21 -2.19 -7.01 -6.85
N ASN A 22 -1.63 -7.79 -7.78
CA ASN A 22 -1.61 -7.43 -9.21
C ASN A 22 -3.00 -7.34 -9.84
N SER A 23 -3.99 -8.08 -9.31
CA SER A 23 -5.34 -8.12 -9.86
C SER A 23 -6.25 -7.02 -9.29
N TYR A 24 -6.03 -6.63 -8.04
CA TYR A 24 -7.02 -5.87 -7.28
C TYR A 24 -6.52 -4.53 -6.74
N LEU A 25 -5.20 -4.30 -6.68
CA LEU A 25 -4.62 -3.05 -6.20
C LEU A 25 -4.38 -2.09 -7.36
N LYS A 26 -4.92 -0.88 -7.26
CA LYS A 26 -4.54 0.24 -8.11
C LYS A 26 -3.93 1.36 -7.29
N LEU A 27 -2.81 1.85 -7.79
CA LEU A 27 -2.08 2.97 -7.24
C LEU A 27 -2.27 4.20 -8.10
N THR A 28 -2.11 5.36 -7.49
CA THR A 28 -2.06 6.65 -8.14
C THR A 28 -1.06 7.53 -7.42
N GLU A 29 -0.58 8.56 -8.08
CA GLU A 29 0.26 9.56 -7.44
C GLU A 29 -0.58 10.80 -7.13
N ALA A 30 -0.58 11.22 -5.88
CA ALA A 30 -1.25 12.43 -5.45
C ALA A 30 -0.33 13.20 -4.49
N ALA A 31 -0.09 14.49 -4.78
CA ALA A 31 0.77 15.36 -3.97
C ALA A 31 2.20 14.79 -3.72
N GLY A 32 2.77 14.08 -4.70
CA GLY A 32 4.10 13.45 -4.60
C GLY A 32 4.12 12.23 -3.66
N GLN A 33 2.95 11.65 -3.38
CA GLN A 33 2.79 10.44 -2.57
C GLN A 33 2.12 9.35 -3.41
N ILE A 34 2.48 8.11 -3.14
CA ILE A 34 1.89 6.93 -3.77
C ILE A 34 0.66 6.55 -2.94
N CYS A 35 -0.52 6.70 -3.53
CA CYS A 35 -1.81 6.50 -2.87
C CYS A 35 -2.54 5.31 -3.49
N ILE A 36 -3.34 4.63 -2.68
CA ILE A 36 -4.27 3.60 -3.15
C ILE A 36 -5.49 4.30 -3.74
N SER A 37 -5.68 4.13 -5.04
CA SER A 37 -6.89 4.64 -5.72
C SER A 37 -8.02 3.62 -5.69
N GLN A 38 -7.71 2.33 -5.67
CA GLN A 38 -8.70 1.26 -5.65
C GLN A 38 -8.13 -0.02 -5.04
N TRP A 39 -8.95 -0.68 -4.21
CA TRP A 39 -8.75 -2.06 -3.80
C TRP A 39 -10.06 -2.83 -3.99
N THR A 40 -10.04 -3.87 -4.83
CA THR A 40 -11.20 -4.76 -5.05
C THR A 40 -10.88 -6.21 -4.71
N GLY A 41 -10.11 -6.41 -3.65
CA GLY A 41 -9.71 -7.74 -3.21
C GLY A 41 -10.89 -8.62 -2.81
N PRO A 42 -10.72 -9.95 -2.81
CA PRO A 42 -11.77 -10.88 -2.44
C PRO A 42 -12.24 -10.66 -0.99
N HIS A 43 -13.55 -10.79 -0.75
CA HIS A 43 -14.19 -10.53 0.56
C HIS A 43 -13.53 -11.26 1.74
N LYS A 44 -12.92 -12.44 1.51
CA LYS A 44 -12.17 -13.22 2.50
C LYS A 44 -10.98 -12.47 3.12
N LEU A 45 -10.43 -11.48 2.41
CA LEU A 45 -9.33 -10.64 2.87
C LEU A 45 -9.83 -9.42 3.66
N GLY A 46 -11.12 -9.11 3.62
CA GLY A 46 -11.69 -7.92 4.24
C GLY A 46 -11.24 -6.61 3.58
N CYS A 47 -11.54 -5.48 4.25
CA CYS A 47 -11.14 -4.14 3.82
C CYS A 47 -9.68 -3.88 4.24
N LEU A 48 -8.72 -4.45 3.48
CA LEU A 48 -7.29 -4.26 3.75
C LEU A 48 -6.80 -2.84 3.44
N PHE A 49 -7.36 -2.23 2.41
CA PHE A 49 -6.99 -0.92 1.92
C PHE A 49 -8.23 -0.08 1.63
N ASN A 50 -8.12 1.20 1.94
CA ASN A 50 -9.08 2.25 1.65
C ASN A 50 -8.53 3.19 0.57
N HIS A 51 -9.44 3.88 -0.10
CA HIS A 51 -9.05 4.93 -1.03
C HIS A 51 -8.34 6.06 -0.28
N GLY A 52 -7.20 6.50 -0.80
CA GLY A 52 -6.39 7.57 -0.21
C GLY A 52 -5.29 7.06 0.74
N ASP A 53 -5.30 5.79 1.11
CA ASP A 53 -4.23 5.20 1.90
C ASP A 53 -2.88 5.33 1.18
N HIS A 54 -1.81 5.66 1.90
CA HIS A 54 -0.48 5.81 1.28
C HIS A 54 0.35 4.54 1.36
N ILE A 55 1.10 4.26 0.29
CA ILE A 55 2.15 3.26 0.26
C ILE A 55 3.48 3.98 0.44
N VAL A 56 4.16 3.72 1.55
CA VAL A 56 5.50 4.28 1.82
C VAL A 56 6.62 3.26 1.58
N ALA A 57 6.29 1.96 1.53
CA ALA A 57 7.25 0.90 1.26
C ALA A 57 6.58 -0.34 0.65
N VAL A 58 7.35 -1.07 -0.16
CA VAL A 58 7.02 -2.40 -0.69
C VAL A 58 8.19 -3.33 -0.34
N ASN A 59 7.99 -4.31 0.54
CA ASN A 59 9.05 -5.23 1.00
C ASN A 59 10.31 -4.50 1.50
N ASP A 60 10.13 -3.49 2.35
CA ASP A 60 11.19 -2.62 2.91
C ASP A 60 11.90 -1.71 1.89
N LEU A 61 11.55 -1.79 0.59
CA LEU A 61 12.00 -0.84 -0.42
C LEU A 61 11.06 0.35 -0.47
N GLN A 62 11.60 1.56 -0.51
CA GLN A 62 10.81 2.80 -0.59
C GLN A 62 10.77 3.27 -2.04
N PRO A 63 9.67 3.04 -2.77
CA PRO A 63 9.53 3.55 -4.14
C PRO A 63 9.37 5.08 -4.14
N GLN A 64 9.96 5.74 -5.13
CA GLN A 64 9.84 7.18 -5.35
C GLN A 64 8.54 7.54 -6.07
N ASP A 65 8.04 6.64 -6.90
CA ASP A 65 6.83 6.84 -7.70
C ASP A 65 6.03 5.53 -7.86
N VAL A 66 4.87 5.65 -8.51
CA VAL A 66 3.96 4.54 -8.75
C VAL A 66 4.59 3.46 -9.65
N GLU A 67 5.42 3.83 -10.62
CA GLU A 67 6.04 2.89 -11.56
C GLU A 67 7.07 2.02 -10.82
N GLU A 68 7.89 2.63 -9.96
CA GLU A 68 8.84 1.93 -9.10
C GLU A 68 8.12 1.04 -8.07
N ALA A 69 6.98 1.48 -7.51
CA ALA A 69 6.17 0.64 -6.64
C ALA A 69 5.67 -0.62 -7.35
N TYR A 70 5.12 -0.48 -8.56
CA TYR A 70 4.71 -1.63 -9.38
C TYR A 70 5.89 -2.51 -9.78
N PHE A 71 7.03 -1.92 -10.08
CA PHE A 71 8.26 -2.66 -10.37
C PHE A 71 8.66 -3.55 -9.18
N PHE A 72 8.68 -3.01 -7.96
CA PHE A 72 8.99 -3.77 -6.74
C PHE A 72 7.96 -4.86 -6.44
N ILE A 73 6.66 -4.58 -6.65
CA ILE A 73 5.59 -5.57 -6.49
C ILE A 73 5.82 -6.73 -7.50
N SER A 74 5.99 -6.42 -8.78
CA SER A 74 6.13 -7.43 -9.84
C SER A 74 7.36 -8.34 -9.68
N ARG A 75 8.43 -7.81 -9.08
CA ARG A 75 9.70 -8.51 -8.81
C ARG A 75 9.72 -9.22 -7.47
N SER A 76 8.68 -9.08 -6.65
CA SER A 76 8.63 -9.73 -5.34
C SER A 76 8.67 -11.24 -5.49
N THR A 77 9.72 -11.85 -4.94
CA THR A 77 9.87 -13.32 -4.86
C THR A 77 9.17 -13.91 -3.64
N ARG A 78 8.65 -13.04 -2.76
CA ARG A 78 7.88 -13.47 -1.60
C ARG A 78 6.49 -13.89 -2.06
N LYS A 79 6.00 -15.00 -1.50
CA LYS A 79 4.62 -15.47 -1.74
C LYS A 79 3.59 -14.46 -1.24
N GLU A 80 4.01 -13.58 -0.33
CA GLU A 80 3.23 -12.50 0.25
C GLU A 80 4.13 -11.26 0.44
N VAL A 81 3.62 -10.06 0.11
CA VAL A 81 4.37 -8.80 0.33
C VAL A 81 4.28 -8.46 1.81
N SER A 82 5.39 -8.43 2.53
CA SER A 82 5.41 -8.39 4.01
C SER A 82 5.68 -7.00 4.58
N ARG A 83 5.16 -5.95 3.93
CA ARG A 83 5.12 -4.57 4.44
C ARG A 83 4.56 -3.62 3.40
N THR A 84 3.37 -3.13 3.68
CA THR A 84 2.83 -1.90 3.10
C THR A 84 2.50 -1.02 4.30
N GLU A 85 3.38 -0.10 4.68
CA GLU A 85 2.98 0.84 5.73
C GLU A 85 1.93 1.78 5.12
N LEU A 86 0.71 1.61 5.61
CA LEU A 86 -0.48 2.31 5.20
C LEU A 86 -0.65 3.56 6.06
N ARG A 87 -0.75 4.74 5.45
CA ARG A 87 -1.16 5.96 6.16
C ARG A 87 -2.67 6.13 6.02
N VAL A 88 -3.42 5.84 7.09
CA VAL A 88 -4.84 6.15 7.25
C VAL A 88 -5.03 7.59 7.72
#